data_AF-A0A674A0M4-F1
#
_entry.id   AF-A0A674A0M4-F1
#
_cell.length_a   1.000
_cell.length_b   1.000
_cell.length_c   1.000
_cell.angle_alpha   90.00
_cell.angle_beta   90.00
_cell.angle_gamma   90.00
#
_symmetry.space_group_name_H-M   'P 1'
#
loop_
_entity.id
_entity.type
_entity.pdbx_description
1 polymer ?
#
loop_
_entity_poly.entity_id
_entity_poly.type
_entity_poly.pdbx_seq_one_letter_code
_entity_poly.pdbx_strand_id
1 'polypeptide(L)'
;MDLKQALVNSNWSTFNDETCLMMINVFDKTKCGRIDLFGFSALWVFMQQWRQLFQQYDRSGCVSGTELHQALSQMGYNLSPQFTEMIVARYAASSGRPGSLQLDCFIQVCTQLQNVTQAFWEKDSAMTGNICMSYEDFLSTTVNRLM
;
A
#
# COMPACT_ATOMS: atom_id res chain seq x y z
N MET A 1 -11.37 12.54 -17.52
CA MET A 1 -11.58 13.26 -16.25
C MET A 1 -10.69 12.54 -15.26
N ASP A 2 -9.54 13.12 -14.97
CA ASP A 2 -8.38 12.39 -14.47
C ASP A 2 -8.60 11.93 -13.03
N LEU A 3 -8.41 10.63 -12.79
CA LEU A 3 -8.51 9.99 -11.47
C LEU A 3 -7.80 10.85 -10.40
N LYS A 4 -6.61 11.37 -10.71
CA LYS A 4 -5.80 12.25 -9.86
C LYS A 4 -6.53 13.49 -9.33
N GLN A 5 -7.49 14.05 -10.07
CA GLN A 5 -8.26 15.22 -9.62
C GLN A 5 -9.38 14.85 -8.64
N ALA A 6 -9.83 13.60 -8.64
CA ALA A 6 -10.82 13.10 -7.69
C ALA A 6 -10.18 12.55 -6.40
N LEU A 7 -8.87 12.30 -6.42
CA LEU A 7 -8.11 11.71 -5.32
C LEU A 7 -7.32 12.77 -4.54
N VAL A 8 -7.89 13.18 -3.41
CA VAL A 8 -7.27 14.15 -2.49
C VAL A 8 -7.01 13.56 -1.11
N ASN A 9 -5.84 13.89 -0.57
CA ASN A 9 -5.45 13.66 0.81
C ASN A 9 -6.24 14.58 1.76
N SER A 10 -6.21 14.29 3.05
CA SER A 10 -6.87 15.11 4.09
C SER A 10 -6.33 16.55 4.16
N ASN A 11 -5.10 16.77 3.71
CA ASN A 11 -4.46 18.08 3.62
C ASN A 11 -4.74 18.81 2.28
N TRP A 12 -5.69 18.32 1.47
CA TRP A 12 -6.03 18.83 0.14
C TRP A 12 -4.95 18.68 -0.93
N SER A 13 -3.85 17.98 -0.65
CA SER A 13 -2.89 17.61 -1.68
C SER A 13 -3.48 16.55 -2.59
N THR A 14 -3.09 16.56 -3.86
CA THR A 14 -3.37 15.44 -4.76
C THR A 14 -2.59 14.22 -4.33
N PHE A 15 -3.12 13.03 -4.63
CA PHE A 15 -2.37 11.78 -4.46
C PHE A 15 -1.07 11.80 -5.29
N ASN A 16 -0.02 11.18 -4.76
CA ASN A 16 1.21 10.99 -5.50
C ASN A 16 1.01 10.10 -6.75
N ASP A 17 1.90 10.26 -7.73
CA ASP A 17 1.78 9.59 -9.03
C ASP A 17 1.97 8.07 -8.91
N GLU A 18 2.88 7.60 -8.04
CA GLU A 18 3.10 6.17 -7.85
C GLU A 18 1.83 5.46 -7.31
N THR A 19 1.12 6.09 -6.39
CA THR A 19 -0.13 5.56 -5.82
C THR A 19 -1.24 5.56 -6.87
N CYS A 20 -1.35 6.62 -7.68
CA CYS A 20 -2.32 6.67 -8.77
C CYS A 20 -2.06 5.58 -9.81
N LEU A 21 -0.80 5.38 -10.21
CA LEU A 21 -0.41 4.33 -11.14
C LEU A 21 -0.66 2.93 -10.58
N MET A 22 -0.34 2.70 -9.30
CA MET A 22 -0.63 1.45 -8.63
C MET A 22 -2.14 1.15 -8.64
N MET A 23 -2.98 2.14 -8.31
CA MET A 23 -4.44 2.00 -8.38
C MET A 23 -4.92 1.67 -9.79
N ILE A 24 -4.38 2.33 -10.83
CA ILE A 24 -4.70 2.00 -12.21
C ILE A 24 -4.36 0.55 -12.53
N ASN A 25 -3.16 0.10 -12.17
CA ASN A 25 -2.71 -1.27 -12.46
C ASN A 25 -3.53 -2.34 -11.73
N VAL A 26 -3.99 -2.06 -10.50
CA VAL A 26 -4.83 -3.01 -9.74
C VAL A 26 -6.23 -3.16 -10.35
N PHE A 27 -6.79 -2.08 -10.90
CA PHE A 27 -8.18 -2.06 -11.36
C PHE A 27 -8.35 -2.07 -12.88
N ASP A 28 -7.28 -1.92 -13.66
CA ASP A 28 -7.29 -2.10 -15.12
C ASP A 28 -7.20 -3.58 -15.50
N LYS A 29 -8.38 -4.21 -15.61
CA LYS A 29 -8.52 -5.61 -16.04
C LYS A 29 -8.09 -5.86 -17.48
N THR A 30 -8.05 -4.81 -18.30
CA THR A 30 -7.76 -4.90 -19.74
C THR A 30 -6.31 -4.61 -20.10
N LYS A 31 -5.51 -4.15 -19.13
CA LYS A 31 -4.12 -3.69 -19.31
C LYS A 31 -3.97 -2.64 -20.42
N CYS A 32 -5.01 -1.84 -20.66
CA CYS A 32 -4.99 -0.78 -21.67
C CYS A 32 -4.49 0.57 -21.13
N GLY A 33 -4.09 0.61 -19.85
CA GLY A 33 -3.71 1.81 -19.11
C GLY A 33 -4.90 2.67 -18.68
N ARG A 34 -6.14 2.13 -18.75
CA ARG A 34 -7.36 2.85 -18.40
C ARG A 34 -8.30 1.96 -17.60
N ILE A 35 -8.98 2.57 -16.64
CA ILE A 35 -10.00 1.91 -15.84
C ILE A 35 -11.37 2.18 -16.49
N ASP A 36 -12.16 1.13 -16.70
CA ASP A 36 -13.55 1.25 -17.16
C ASP A 36 -14.51 1.60 -16.00
N LEU A 37 -15.79 1.78 -16.26
CA LEU A 37 -16.75 2.19 -15.22
C LEU A 37 -16.84 1.17 -14.07
N PHE A 38 -16.75 -0.12 -14.39
CA PHE A 38 -16.79 -1.19 -13.40
C PHE A 38 -15.55 -1.18 -12.51
N GLY A 39 -14.36 -1.09 -13.11
CA GLY A 39 -13.10 -0.95 -12.40
C GLY A 39 -13.08 0.32 -11.54
N PHE A 40 -13.68 1.42 -12.01
CA PHE A 40 -13.78 2.65 -11.23
C PHE A 40 -14.69 2.47 -10.01
N SER A 41 -15.83 1.80 -10.15
CA SER A 41 -16.69 1.50 -8.99
C SER A 41 -15.97 0.64 -7.95
N ALA A 42 -15.17 -0.34 -8.39
CA ALA A 42 -14.41 -1.21 -7.52
C ALA A 42 -13.29 -0.44 -6.81
N LEU A 43 -12.58 0.42 -7.55
CA LEU A 43 -11.58 1.34 -7.00
C LEU A 43 -12.20 2.28 -5.96
N TRP A 44 -13.38 2.82 -6.24
CA TRP A 44 -14.10 3.69 -5.30
C TRP A 44 -14.42 2.96 -4.00
N VAL A 45 -14.96 1.73 -4.07
CA VAL A 45 -15.24 0.92 -2.88
C VAL A 45 -13.96 0.60 -2.11
N PHE A 46 -12.90 0.17 -2.81
CA PHE A 46 -11.58 -0.08 -2.21
C PHE A 46 -11.05 1.13 -1.47
N MET A 47 -11.13 2.30 -2.10
CA MET A 47 -10.75 3.57 -1.49
C MET A 47 -11.54 3.92 -0.24
N GLN A 48 -12.86 3.70 -0.24
CA GLN A 48 -13.69 3.97 0.93
C GLN A 48 -13.29 3.07 2.10
N GLN A 49 -13.00 1.79 1.84
CA GLN A 49 -12.50 0.87 2.87
C GLN A 49 -11.17 1.34 3.46
N TRP A 50 -10.21 1.74 2.62
CA TRP A 50 -8.95 2.28 3.11
C TRP A 50 -9.10 3.61 3.86
N ARG A 51 -10.01 4.49 3.42
CA ARG A 51 -10.31 5.73 4.15
C ARG A 51 -10.88 5.44 5.53
N GLN A 52 -11.81 4.49 5.64
CA GLN A 52 -12.35 4.08 6.93
C GLN A 52 -11.26 3.52 7.84
N LEU A 53 -10.41 2.64 7.31
CA LEU A 53 -9.28 2.08 8.06
C LEU A 53 -8.30 3.19 8.49
N PHE A 54 -7.92 4.07 7.58
CA PHE A 54 -7.04 5.21 7.88
C PHE A 54 -7.61 6.08 9.00
N GLN A 55 -8.90 6.42 8.95
CA GLN A 55 -9.59 7.20 9.98
C GLN A 55 -9.68 6.52 11.34
N GLN A 56 -9.58 5.18 11.42
CA GLN A 56 -9.55 4.49 12.72
C GLN A 56 -8.23 4.73 13.47
N TYR A 57 -7.13 4.93 12.74
CA TYR A 57 -5.79 5.11 13.32
C TYR A 57 -5.31 6.55 13.29
N ASP A 58 -5.79 7.34 12.34
CA ASP A 58 -5.43 8.74 12.20
C ASP A 58 -6.19 9.62 13.21
N ARG A 59 -5.43 10.29 14.10
CA ARG A 59 -5.95 11.32 15.00
C ARG A 59 -5.56 12.74 14.60
N SER A 60 -4.68 12.91 13.61
CA SER A 60 -3.96 14.16 13.34
C SER A 60 -4.05 14.66 11.89
N GLY A 61 -4.69 13.90 11.00
CA GLY A 61 -4.68 14.07 9.55
C GLY A 61 -3.57 13.28 8.85
N CYS A 62 -2.76 12.51 9.58
CA CYS A 62 -1.61 11.71 9.11
C CYS A 62 -1.38 10.50 10.02
N VAL A 63 -0.79 9.43 9.48
CA VAL A 63 -0.41 8.23 10.24
C VAL A 63 1.08 8.23 10.56
N SER A 64 1.43 8.26 11.84
CA SER A 64 2.80 8.12 12.34
C SER A 64 3.29 6.66 12.32
N GLY A 65 4.59 6.44 12.59
CA GLY A 65 5.16 5.10 12.69
C GLY A 65 4.50 4.21 13.73
N THR A 66 4.13 4.79 14.88
CA THR A 66 3.44 4.07 15.96
C THR A 66 2.00 3.72 15.58
N GLU A 67 1.28 4.63 14.94
CA GLU A 67 -0.08 4.36 14.43
C GLU A 67 -0.07 3.33 13.30
N LEU A 68 0.92 3.38 12.40
CA LEU A 68 1.10 2.37 11.36
C LEU A 68 1.37 0.99 11.97
N HIS A 69 2.23 0.91 12.99
CA HIS A 69 2.52 -0.33 13.69
C HIS A 69 1.25 -0.93 14.34
N GLN A 70 0.44 -0.11 14.99
CA GLN A 70 -0.84 -0.54 15.55
C GLN A 70 -1.80 -1.03 14.46
N ALA A 71 -1.90 -0.30 13.34
CA ALA A 71 -2.75 -0.67 12.22
C ALA A 71 -2.35 -2.03 11.63
N LEU A 72 -1.07 -2.21 11.32
CA LEU A 72 -0.56 -3.46 10.76
C LEU A 72 -0.72 -4.62 11.75
N SER A 73 -0.52 -4.39 13.04
CA SER A 73 -0.76 -5.42 14.07
C SER A 73 -2.22 -5.90 14.08
N GLN A 74 -3.18 -4.98 13.98
CA GLN A 74 -4.61 -5.33 13.88
C GLN A 74 -4.97 -6.03 12.57
N MET A 75 -4.22 -5.76 11.49
CA MET A 75 -4.33 -6.47 10.22
C MET A 75 -3.65 -7.85 10.23
N GLY A 76 -3.07 -8.28 11.36
CA GLY A 76 -2.46 -9.59 11.54
C GLY A 76 -0.97 -9.65 11.25
N TYR A 77 -0.30 -8.51 11.01
CA TYR A 77 1.14 -8.47 10.82
C TYR A 77 1.88 -8.50 12.16
N ASN A 78 2.92 -9.34 12.25
CA ASN A 78 3.84 -9.38 13.39
C ASN A 78 5.18 -8.74 12.99
N LEU A 79 5.23 -7.41 12.97
CA LEU A 79 6.40 -6.62 12.56
C LEU A 79 6.99 -5.87 13.75
N SER A 80 8.29 -5.60 13.75
CA SER A 80 8.89 -4.79 14.82
C SER A 80 8.56 -3.30 14.65
N PRO A 81 8.47 -2.52 15.75
CA PRO A 81 8.29 -1.07 15.68
C PRO A 81 9.33 -0.37 14.79
N GLN A 82 10.60 -0.80 14.86
CA GLN A 82 11.69 -0.24 14.08
C GLN A 82 11.50 -0.48 12.57
N PHE A 83 10.95 -1.65 12.19
CA PHE A 83 10.65 -1.94 10.79
C PHE A 83 9.55 -1.01 10.26
N THR A 84 8.50 -0.78 11.05
CA THR A 84 7.41 0.14 10.68
C THR A 84 7.87 1.59 10.62
N GLU A 85 8.75 2.05 11.51
CA GLU A 85 9.36 3.38 11.42
C GLU A 85 10.20 3.54 10.15
N MET A 86 10.96 2.51 9.77
CA MET A 86 11.74 2.49 8.54
C MET A 86 10.85 2.59 7.29
N ILE A 87 9.70 1.90 7.29
CA ILE A 87 8.69 2.04 6.23
C ILE A 87 8.17 3.48 6.18
N VAL A 88 7.77 4.06 7.31
CA VAL A 88 7.27 5.45 7.34
C VAL A 88 8.32 6.42 6.82
N ALA A 89 9.57 6.31 7.25
CA ALA A 89 10.65 7.17 6.79
C ALA A 89 10.84 7.10 5.26
N ARG A 90 10.72 5.89 4.68
CA ARG A 90 10.86 5.67 3.24
C ARG A 90 9.73 6.29 2.42
N TYR A 91 8.48 6.16 2.87
CA TYR A 91 7.30 6.61 2.11
C TYR A 91 6.84 8.03 2.47
N ALA A 92 7.23 8.56 3.63
CA ALA A 92 6.95 9.95 4.03
C ALA A 92 7.89 10.96 3.35
N ALA A 93 9.02 10.52 2.80
CA ALA A 93 9.95 11.38 2.07
C ALA A 93 9.27 12.10 0.89
N SER A 94 8.29 11.45 0.26
CA SER A 94 7.52 12.00 -0.87
C SER A 94 6.33 12.87 -0.46
N SER A 95 5.91 12.87 0.82
CA SER A 95 4.65 13.48 1.28
C SER A 95 4.79 14.86 1.93
N GLY A 96 6.00 15.44 1.93
CA GLY A 96 6.26 16.79 2.46
C GLY A 96 6.16 16.93 3.99
N ARG A 97 5.78 15.87 4.73
CA ARG A 97 5.81 15.78 6.20
C ARG A 97 6.67 14.59 6.64
N PRO A 98 7.95 14.81 6.96
CA PRO A 98 8.81 13.73 7.41
C PRO A 98 8.24 13.07 8.69
N GLY A 99 8.23 11.74 8.72
CA GLY A 99 7.79 10.96 9.87
C GLY A 99 6.29 10.65 9.93
N SER A 100 5.50 11.01 8.91
CA SER A 100 4.07 10.66 8.85
C SER A 100 3.57 10.40 7.43
N LEU A 101 2.67 9.44 7.29
CA LEU A 101 2.05 9.05 6.03
C LEU A 101 0.72 9.79 5.83
N GLN A 102 0.56 10.38 4.64
CA GLN A 102 -0.74 10.79 4.14
C GLN A 102 -1.52 9.55 3.65
N LEU A 103 -2.81 9.73 3.35
CA LEU A 103 -3.70 8.65 2.94
C LEU A 103 -3.16 7.88 1.72
N ASP A 104 -2.67 8.59 0.70
CA ASP A 104 -2.07 7.98 -0.49
C ASP A 104 -0.87 7.07 -0.16
N CYS A 105 0.12 7.58 0.57
CA CYS A 105 1.28 6.80 0.98
C CYS A 105 0.89 5.63 1.91
N PHE A 106 -0.11 5.80 2.77
CA PHE A 106 -0.63 4.73 3.60
C PHE A 106 -1.24 3.60 2.75
N ILE A 107 -2.10 3.93 1.79
CA ILE A 107 -2.68 2.95 0.86
C ILE A 107 -1.56 2.25 0.07
N GLN A 108 -0.56 3.01 -0.38
CA GLN A 108 0.59 2.47 -1.09
C GLN A 108 1.37 1.45 -0.26
N VAL A 109 1.71 1.80 0.98
CA VAL A 109 2.43 0.90 1.91
C VAL A 109 1.62 -0.37 2.16
N CYS A 110 0.35 -0.25 2.53
CA CYS A 110 -0.46 -1.41 2.88
C CYS A 110 -0.69 -2.34 1.69
N THR A 111 -0.93 -1.77 0.49
CA THR A 111 -1.10 -2.58 -0.73
C THR A 111 0.19 -3.31 -1.10
N GLN A 112 1.34 -2.63 -1.02
CA GLN A 112 2.63 -3.25 -1.31
C GLN A 112 2.98 -4.34 -0.29
N LEU A 113 2.75 -4.08 1.01
CA LEU A 113 2.92 -5.07 2.07
C LEU A 113 2.06 -6.30 1.82
N GLN A 114 0.78 -6.13 1.49
CA GLN A 114 -0.11 -7.24 1.20
C GLN A 114 0.40 -8.08 0.02
N ASN A 115 0.86 -7.43 -1.06
CA ASN A 115 1.40 -8.12 -2.24
C ASN A 115 2.67 -8.92 -1.92
N VAL A 116 3.63 -8.35 -1.19
CA VAL A 116 4.86 -9.06 -0.81
C VAL A 116 4.60 -10.17 0.20
N THR A 117 3.68 -9.96 1.14
CA THR A 117 3.31 -10.97 2.15
C THR A 117 2.60 -12.14 1.50
N GLN A 118 1.71 -11.90 0.53
CA GLN A 118 1.11 -12.98 -0.24
C GLN A 118 2.18 -13.78 -1.01
N ALA A 119 3.10 -13.10 -1.68
CA ALA A 119 4.20 -13.77 -2.41
C ALA A 119 5.08 -14.60 -1.47
N PHE A 120 5.31 -14.11 -0.25
CA PHE A 120 6.04 -14.84 0.78
C PHE A 120 5.29 -16.11 1.21
N TRP A 121 4.00 -16.02 1.51
CA TRP A 121 3.18 -17.18 1.92
C TRP A 121 3.01 -18.23 0.83
N GLU A 122 2.98 -17.83 -0.43
CA GLU A 122 2.98 -18.78 -1.57
C GLU A 122 4.25 -19.66 -1.56
N LYS A 123 5.35 -19.18 -0.99
CA LYS A 123 6.63 -19.90 -0.88
C LYS A 123 6.83 -20.55 0.50
N ASP A 124 6.30 -19.96 1.58
CA ASP A 124 6.34 -20.51 2.95
C ASP A 124 5.14 -21.41 3.24
N SER A 125 4.99 -22.50 2.50
CA SER A 125 3.84 -23.42 2.65
C SER A 125 3.77 -24.08 4.05
N ALA A 126 4.89 -24.12 4.78
CA ALA A 126 4.97 -24.65 6.13
C ALA A 126 4.72 -23.59 7.22
N MET A 127 4.49 -22.33 6.84
CA MET A 127 4.23 -21.20 7.75
C MET A 127 5.29 -21.06 8.85
N THR A 128 6.56 -21.25 8.48
CA THR A 128 7.70 -21.21 9.40
C THR A 128 8.24 -19.79 9.63
N GLY A 129 7.80 -18.84 8.81
CA GLY A 129 8.34 -17.48 8.76
C GLY A 129 9.69 -17.39 8.04
N ASN A 130 10.15 -18.47 7.40
CA ASN A 130 11.41 -18.51 6.65
C ASN A 130 11.21 -19.20 5.30
N ILE A 131 11.84 -18.67 4.25
CA ILE A 131 11.86 -19.28 2.92
C ILE A 131 13.29 -19.57 2.48
N CYS A 132 13.49 -20.71 1.83
CA CYS A 132 14.71 -21.02 1.09
C CYS A 132 14.35 -21.08 -0.40
N MET A 133 14.97 -20.23 -1.21
CA MET A 133 14.66 -20.14 -2.64
C MET A 133 15.94 -19.96 -3.46
N SER A 134 15.90 -20.41 -4.72
CA SER A 134 16.99 -20.17 -5.66
C SER A 134 17.05 -18.69 -6.06
N TYR A 135 18.19 -18.26 -6.61
CA TYR A 135 18.34 -16.90 -7.12
C TYR A 135 17.31 -16.58 -8.23
N GLU A 136 17.06 -17.53 -9.13
CA GLU A 136 16.11 -17.37 -10.23
C GLU A 136 14.67 -17.29 -9.74
N ASP A 137 14.31 -18.07 -8.72
CA ASP A 137 12.99 -17.96 -8.07
C ASP A 137 12.81 -16.59 -7.42
N PHE A 138 13.87 -16.05 -6.79
CA PHE A 138 13.83 -14.74 -6.15
C PHE A 138 13.59 -13.64 -7.19
N LEU A 139 14.35 -13.66 -8.30
CA LEU A 139 14.17 -12.72 -9.39
C LEU A 139 12.78 -12.85 -10.02
N SER A 140 12.32 -14.07 -10.28
CA SER A 140 11.00 -14.33 -10.88
C SER A 140 9.87 -13.83 -9.98
N THR A 141 9.98 -14.00 -8.67
CA THR A 141 8.98 -13.49 -7.70
C THR A 141 8.96 -11.97 -7.68
N THR A 142 10.14 -11.35 -7.73
CA THR A 142 10.28 -9.88 -7.71
C THR A 142 9.76 -9.26 -9.01
N VAL A 143 10.17 -9.77 -10.17
CA VAL A 143 9.79 -9.20 -11.47
C VAL A 143 8.29 -9.33 -11.74
N ASN A 144 7.65 -10.42 -11.33
CA ASN A 144 6.23 -10.64 -11.63
C ASN A 144 5.27 -9.89 -10.68
N ARG A 145 5.74 -9.41 -9.51
CA ARG A 145 4.87 -8.84 -8.47
C ARG A 145 5.31 -7.48 -7.93
N LEU A 146 6.57 -7.10 -8.06
CA LEU A 146 7.12 -5.87 -7.49
C LEU A 146 7.61 -4.85 -8.52
N MET A 147 7.75 -5.27 -9.79
CA MET A 147 8.06 -4.40 -10.94
C MET A 147 6.87 -4.39 -11.90
#